data_AF-A0A354B928-F1
#
_entry.id   AF-A0A354B928-F1
#
_cell.length_a   1.000
_cell.length_b   1.000
_cell.length_c   1.000
_cell.angle_alpha   90.00
_cell.angle_beta   90.00
_cell.angle_gamma   90.00
#
_symmetry.space_group_name_H-M   'P 1'
#
loop_
_entity.id
_entity.type
_entity.pdbx_description
1 polymer ?
#
loop_
_entity_poly.entity_id
_entity_poly.type
_entity_poly.pdbx_seq_one_letter_code
_entity_poly.pdbx_strand_id
1 'polypeptide(L)'
;MRRLLLPILLLTVAMAATVQMNRANEHADPGRATEVSSEPDLATPLLSARRAPEWLRSRESDALLTSSIRSALSRAGTPSSSCVVVERAGEQLAGSNLGVPLPAAELHRLLTASVINAVGSGSGFRTEIAISADAVINVDEEDGTAELEGDIWIIGGGDPGLATTDYASRFDNGRVFTNFDDLADEALTWLQERNIVTIRGRIIGDESKYAPNERDYDNALIETSEGRVTVWDRRDGNANEIGPLSALLLNDGFVDWPEDVIDPTLNERASNPSRSAAAFFDDILEFAGIAVL
;
A
#
# COMPACT_ATOMS: atom_id res chain seq x y z
N MET A 1 -13.56 32.50 -66.94
CA MET A 1 -12.63 31.38 -66.67
C MET A 1 -11.37 31.79 -65.89
N ARG A 2 -10.76 32.96 -66.18
CA ARG A 2 -9.51 33.42 -65.54
C ARG A 2 -9.56 33.70 -64.02
N ARG A 3 -10.75 33.91 -63.44
CA ARG A 3 -10.97 34.16 -62.00
C ARG A 3 -11.01 32.90 -61.12
N LEU A 4 -11.21 31.72 -61.72
CA LEU A 4 -11.28 30.44 -60.99
C LEU A 4 -9.94 29.67 -61.02
N LEU A 5 -9.00 30.03 -61.90
CA LEU A 5 -7.71 29.36 -62.00
C LEU A 5 -6.86 29.52 -60.74
N LEU A 6 -6.79 30.73 -60.18
CA LEU A 6 -6.03 30.99 -58.96
C LEU A 6 -6.59 30.24 -57.72
N PRO A 7 -7.91 30.27 -57.43
CA PRO A 7 -8.43 29.51 -56.29
C PRO A 7 -8.33 28.00 -56.49
N ILE A 8 -8.48 27.48 -57.72
CA ILE A 8 -8.26 26.05 -58.01
C ILE A 8 -6.79 25.68 -57.79
N LEU A 9 -5.85 26.50 -58.28
CA LEU A 9 -4.42 26.27 -58.07
C LEU A 9 -4.07 26.24 -56.58
N LEU A 10 -4.55 27.22 -55.81
CA LEU A 10 -4.34 27.28 -54.36
C LEU A 10 -4.92 26.07 -53.65
N LEU A 11 -6.13 25.63 -54.03
CA LEU A 11 -6.74 24.41 -53.49
C LEU A 11 -5.92 23.16 -53.80
N THR A 12 -5.38 23.04 -55.03
CA THR A 12 -4.55 21.90 -55.42
C THR A 12 -3.21 21.89 -54.67
N VAL A 13 -2.59 23.05 -54.47
CA VAL A 13 -1.35 23.17 -53.69
C VAL A 13 -1.60 22.82 -52.22
N ALA A 14 -2.71 23.30 -51.65
CA ALA A 14 -3.09 22.96 -50.28
C ALA A 14 -3.32 21.45 -50.12
N MET A 15 -4.08 20.81 -51.03
CA MET A 15 -4.27 19.36 -51.02
C MET A 15 -2.95 18.59 -51.17
N ALA A 16 -2.09 18.98 -52.10
CA ALA A 16 -0.80 18.33 -52.31
C ALA A 16 0.12 18.47 -51.09
N ALA A 17 0.13 19.65 -50.46
CA ALA A 17 0.88 19.90 -49.23
C ALA A 17 0.37 19.03 -48.08
N THR A 18 -0.96 18.91 -47.90
CA THR A 18 -1.55 18.04 -46.88
C THR A 18 -1.21 16.56 -47.11
N VAL A 19 -1.28 16.07 -48.35
CA VAL A 19 -0.92 14.68 -48.68
C VAL A 19 0.55 14.41 -48.41
N GLN A 20 1.44 15.32 -48.80
CA GLN A 20 2.88 15.17 -48.56
C GLN A 20 3.22 15.27 -47.06
N MET A 21 2.53 16.14 -46.32
CA MET A 21 2.67 16.25 -44.87
C MET A 21 2.24 14.96 -44.17
N ASN A 22 1.09 14.38 -44.55
CA ASN A 22 0.61 13.12 -43.97
C ASN A 22 1.59 11.97 -44.22
N ARG A 23 2.09 11.83 -45.46
CA ARG A 23 3.09 10.80 -45.78
C ARG A 23 4.39 10.97 -45.02
N ALA A 24 4.87 12.21 -44.88
CA ALA A 24 6.07 12.49 -44.11
C ALA A 24 5.88 12.18 -42.61
N ASN A 25 4.67 12.37 -42.08
CA ASN A 25 4.33 12.02 -40.71
C ASN A 25 4.29 10.50 -40.50
N GLU A 26 3.63 9.76 -41.41
CA GLU A 26 3.60 8.28 -41.38
C GLU A 26 4.99 7.66 -41.46
N HIS A 27 5.89 8.21 -42.28
CA HIS A 27 7.29 7.75 -42.36
C HIS A 27 8.13 8.16 -41.15
N ALA A 28 7.71 9.20 -40.42
CA ALA A 28 8.40 9.65 -39.23
C ALA A 28 7.92 8.93 -37.96
N ASP A 29 6.77 8.25 -37.98
CA ASP A 29 6.31 7.40 -36.88
C ASP A 29 7.24 6.19 -36.75
N PRO A 30 8.02 6.06 -35.65
CA PRO A 30 8.90 4.91 -35.46
C PRO A 30 8.14 3.61 -35.23
N GLY A 31 6.80 3.65 -35.16
CA GLY A 31 5.98 2.53 -34.75
C GLY A 31 6.23 2.17 -33.28
N ARG A 32 5.70 1.01 -32.85
CA ARG A 32 6.11 0.43 -31.57
C ARG A 32 7.51 -0.17 -31.74
N ALA A 33 8.42 0.18 -30.84
CA ALA A 33 9.71 -0.50 -30.76
C ALA A 33 9.46 -1.98 -30.44
N THR A 34 9.60 -2.84 -31.45
CA THR A 34 9.49 -4.28 -31.28
C THR A 34 10.85 -4.94 -31.11
N GLU A 35 11.94 -4.33 -31.61
CA GLU A 35 13.32 -4.79 -31.45
C GLU A 35 14.33 -3.61 -31.53
N VAL A 36 15.49 -3.75 -30.90
CA VAL A 36 16.61 -2.80 -31.03
C VAL A 36 17.39 -3.15 -32.30
N SER A 37 17.22 -2.35 -33.36
CA SER A 37 18.04 -2.51 -34.57
C SER A 37 19.51 -2.18 -34.26
N SER A 38 20.41 -3.13 -34.52
CA SER A 38 21.87 -2.95 -34.37
C SER A 38 22.52 -2.26 -35.57
N GLU A 39 21.77 -2.03 -36.65
CA GLU A 39 22.25 -1.30 -37.82
C GLU A 39 21.70 0.14 -37.80
N PRO A 40 22.56 1.17 -37.75
CA PRO A 40 22.11 2.56 -37.78
C PRO A 40 21.58 2.89 -39.17
N ASP A 41 20.25 3.01 -39.29
CA ASP A 41 19.61 3.51 -40.51
C ASP A 41 19.75 5.04 -40.58
N LEU A 42 20.40 5.52 -41.64
CA LEU A 42 20.62 6.95 -41.92
C LEU A 42 19.45 7.58 -42.67
N ALA A 43 18.24 7.03 -42.60
CA ALA A 43 17.01 7.58 -43.17
C ALA A 43 16.42 8.73 -42.34
N THR A 44 17.22 9.61 -41.73
CA THR A 44 16.66 10.76 -40.99
C THR A 44 16.19 11.82 -42.00
N PRO A 45 14.87 12.12 -42.10
CA PRO A 45 14.39 13.13 -43.03
C PRO A 45 14.93 14.52 -42.67
N LEU A 46 15.41 15.26 -43.68
CA LEU A 46 15.93 16.63 -43.55
C LEU A 46 14.89 17.59 -42.94
N LEU A 47 13.60 17.32 -43.19
CA LEU A 47 12.47 17.96 -42.55
C LEU A 47 11.79 16.94 -41.65
N SER A 48 12.06 17.01 -40.35
CA SER A 48 11.39 16.18 -39.35
C SER A 48 10.53 17.06 -38.47
N ALA A 49 9.25 16.70 -38.30
CA ALA A 49 8.38 17.33 -37.34
C ALA A 49 9.04 17.37 -35.95
N ARG A 50 9.76 16.30 -35.54
CA ARG A 50 10.51 16.24 -34.26
C ARG A 50 11.56 17.35 -34.06
N ARG A 51 12.09 17.91 -35.14
CA ARG A 51 13.10 18.99 -35.13
C ARG A 51 12.52 20.38 -35.41
N ALA A 52 11.20 20.47 -35.60
CA ALA A 52 10.52 21.76 -35.75
C ALA A 52 10.45 22.51 -34.41
N PRO A 53 10.22 23.83 -34.43
CA PRO A 53 9.92 24.58 -33.22
C PRO A 53 8.70 24.02 -32.47
N GLU A 54 8.72 24.14 -31.14
CA GLU A 54 7.71 23.55 -30.25
C GLU A 54 6.27 23.98 -30.55
N TRP A 55 6.07 25.23 -30.94
CA TRP A 55 4.75 25.74 -31.32
C TRP A 55 4.16 25.07 -32.57
N LEU A 56 5.00 24.50 -33.44
CA LEU A 56 4.56 23.73 -34.61
C LEU A 56 4.38 22.24 -34.27
N ARG A 57 5.24 21.71 -33.38
CA ARG A 57 5.19 20.30 -32.94
C ARG A 57 4.03 19.96 -32.02
N SER A 58 3.75 20.84 -31.07
CA SER A 58 2.78 20.61 -29.98
C SER A 58 1.42 20.20 -30.52
N ARG A 59 0.87 20.96 -31.48
CA ARG A 59 -0.45 20.64 -32.08
C ARG A 59 -0.52 19.24 -32.70
N GLU A 60 0.51 18.84 -33.43
CA GLU A 60 0.54 17.52 -34.08
C GLU A 60 0.71 16.41 -33.03
N SER A 61 1.60 16.63 -32.05
CA SER A 61 1.80 15.69 -30.94
C SER A 61 0.53 15.51 -30.10
N ASP A 62 -0.24 16.58 -29.91
CA ASP A 62 -1.51 16.54 -29.18
C ASP A 62 -2.59 15.82 -29.98
N ALA A 63 -2.70 16.08 -31.29
CA ALA A 63 -3.61 15.35 -32.16
C ALA A 63 -3.32 13.84 -32.16
N LEU A 64 -2.04 13.45 -32.25
CA LEU A 64 -1.61 12.05 -32.18
C LEU A 64 -1.89 11.42 -30.82
N LEU A 65 -1.63 12.14 -29.72
CA LEU A 65 -1.90 11.68 -28.37
C LEU A 65 -3.40 11.50 -28.13
N THR A 66 -4.23 12.49 -28.47
CA THR A 66 -5.69 12.42 -28.35
C THR A 66 -6.26 11.29 -29.20
N SER A 67 -5.76 11.09 -30.42
CA SER A 67 -6.15 9.96 -31.28
C SER A 67 -5.80 8.61 -30.65
N SER A 68 -4.59 8.47 -30.11
CA SER A 68 -4.11 7.26 -29.45
C SER A 68 -4.92 6.92 -28.21
N ILE A 69 -5.25 7.93 -27.39
CA ILE A 69 -6.10 7.76 -26.20
C ILE A 69 -7.51 7.34 -26.63
N ARG A 70 -8.11 7.99 -27.62
CA ARG A 70 -9.44 7.62 -28.13
C ARG A 70 -9.46 6.18 -28.65
N SER A 71 -8.43 5.78 -29.40
CA SER A 71 -8.29 4.42 -29.91
C SER A 71 -8.16 3.39 -28.79
N ALA A 72 -7.44 3.72 -27.70
CA ALA A 72 -7.32 2.86 -26.54
C ALA A 72 -8.67 2.72 -25.81
N LEU A 73 -9.43 3.80 -25.65
CA LEU A 73 -10.74 3.81 -25.02
C LEU A 73 -11.83 3.12 -25.86
N SER A 74 -11.68 3.12 -27.20
CA SER A 74 -12.61 2.45 -28.11
C SER A 74 -12.28 0.97 -28.36
N ARG A 75 -11.27 0.41 -27.70
CA ARG A 75 -10.85 -0.98 -27.91
C ARG A 75 -11.93 -1.93 -27.38
N ALA A 76 -12.23 -2.97 -28.14
CA ALA A 76 -13.10 -4.05 -27.67
C ALA A 76 -12.56 -4.63 -26.36
N GLY A 77 -13.39 -4.66 -25.32
CA GLY A 77 -13.02 -5.11 -23.97
C GLY A 77 -12.79 -3.98 -22.96
N THR A 78 -12.68 -2.72 -23.38
CA THR A 78 -12.69 -1.59 -22.44
C THR A 78 -14.11 -1.36 -21.91
N PRO A 79 -14.32 -1.39 -20.57
CA PRO A 79 -15.63 -1.10 -20.00
C PRO A 79 -16.12 0.30 -20.39
N SER A 80 -17.40 0.41 -20.74
CA SER A 80 -18.01 1.71 -21.06
C SER A 80 -18.04 2.68 -19.89
N SER A 81 -17.85 2.19 -18.66
CA SER A 81 -17.74 2.96 -17.42
C SER A 81 -16.31 3.43 -17.09
N SER A 82 -15.29 3.08 -17.88
CA SER A 82 -13.91 3.49 -17.60
C SER A 82 -13.78 5.03 -17.55
N CYS A 83 -13.23 5.55 -16.45
CA CYS A 83 -12.92 6.96 -16.27
C CYS A 83 -11.45 7.20 -16.59
N VAL A 84 -11.17 8.13 -17.51
CA VAL A 84 -9.81 8.52 -17.88
C VAL A 84 -9.77 10.02 -18.10
N VAL A 85 -8.80 10.67 -17.48
CA VAL A 85 -8.43 12.06 -17.74
C VAL A 85 -6.96 12.11 -18.13
N VAL A 86 -6.64 12.87 -19.18
CA VAL A 86 -5.25 13.18 -19.54
C VAL A 86 -5.14 14.68 -19.69
N GLU A 87 -4.30 15.28 -18.85
CA GLU A 87 -4.05 16.71 -18.84
C GLU A 87 -2.58 17.01 -19.12
N ARG A 88 -2.31 18.15 -19.74
CA ARG A 88 -0.98 18.73 -19.85
C ARG A 88 -1.06 20.21 -19.51
N ALA A 89 -0.30 20.62 -18.49
CA ALA A 89 -0.23 22.02 -18.05
C ALA A 89 -1.63 22.67 -17.82
N GLY A 90 -2.59 21.89 -17.31
CA GLY A 90 -3.97 22.32 -17.05
C GLY A 90 -4.90 22.28 -18.27
N GLU A 91 -4.43 21.88 -19.45
CA GLU A 91 -5.30 21.62 -20.61
C GLU A 91 -5.68 20.14 -20.66
N GLN A 92 -6.97 19.85 -20.71
CA GLN A 92 -7.49 18.49 -20.88
C GLN A 92 -7.36 18.04 -22.34
N LEU A 93 -6.46 17.10 -22.59
CA LEU A 93 -6.19 16.55 -23.92
C LEU A 93 -7.12 15.38 -24.29
N ALA A 94 -7.61 14.66 -23.28
CA ALA A 94 -8.62 13.62 -23.43
C ALA A 94 -9.38 13.42 -22.11
N GLY A 95 -10.65 13.01 -22.21
CA GLY A 95 -11.50 12.76 -21.06
C GLY A 95 -12.63 11.79 -21.41
N SER A 96 -12.94 10.87 -20.50
CA SER A 96 -14.12 9.99 -20.59
C SER A 96 -14.65 9.72 -19.18
N ASN A 97 -15.97 9.76 -19.01
CA ASN A 97 -16.69 9.43 -17.76
C ASN A 97 -16.17 10.16 -16.49
N LEU A 98 -15.71 11.41 -16.62
CA LEU A 98 -15.04 12.17 -15.56
C LEU A 98 -15.88 12.40 -14.29
N GLY A 99 -17.21 12.41 -14.43
CA GLY A 99 -18.14 12.60 -13.31
C GLY A 99 -18.73 11.30 -12.78
N VAL A 100 -18.31 10.14 -13.29
CA VAL A 100 -18.84 8.83 -12.86
C VAL A 100 -18.01 8.32 -11.69
N PRO A 101 -18.60 8.13 -10.49
CA PRO A 101 -17.91 7.50 -9.37
C PRO A 101 -17.52 6.07 -9.73
N LEU A 102 -16.30 5.67 -9.40
CA LEU A 102 -15.81 4.31 -9.60
C LEU A 102 -15.24 3.77 -8.29
N PRO A 103 -15.37 2.45 -8.03
CA PRO A 103 -14.60 1.80 -6.98
C PRO A 103 -13.11 2.04 -7.23
N ALA A 104 -12.43 2.68 -6.28
CA ALA A 104 -11.04 3.05 -6.44
C ALA A 104 -10.10 1.84 -6.43
N ALA A 105 -10.57 0.66 -5.99
CA ALA A 105 -9.71 -0.47 -5.61
C ALA A 105 -8.55 0.07 -4.76
N GLU A 106 -7.31 -0.36 -4.98
CA GLU A 106 -6.14 0.09 -4.21
C GLU A 106 -5.75 1.56 -4.41
N LEU A 107 -6.35 2.30 -5.34
CA LEU A 107 -6.04 3.73 -5.54
C LEU A 107 -6.45 4.59 -4.32
N HIS A 108 -7.35 4.11 -3.46
CA HIS A 108 -7.68 4.80 -2.21
C HIS A 108 -6.44 4.98 -1.31
N ARG A 109 -5.41 4.12 -1.43
CA ARG A 109 -4.14 4.28 -0.69
C ARG A 109 -3.44 5.60 -0.99
N LEU A 110 -3.63 6.18 -2.18
CA LEU A 110 -3.09 7.51 -2.51
C LEU A 110 -3.78 8.62 -1.70
N LEU A 111 -5.09 8.48 -1.46
CA LEU A 111 -5.82 9.39 -0.59
C LEU A 111 -5.32 9.25 0.85
N THR A 112 -5.21 8.03 1.37
CA THR A 112 -4.66 7.76 2.71
C THR A 112 -3.25 8.36 2.86
N ALA A 113 -2.36 8.15 1.88
CA ALA A 113 -1.01 8.70 1.87
C ALA A 113 -1.01 10.24 1.89
N SER A 114 -1.92 10.88 1.14
CA SER A 114 -2.05 12.34 1.14
C SER A 114 -2.49 12.89 2.50
N VAL A 115 -3.38 12.19 3.21
CA VAL A 115 -3.83 12.56 4.56
C VAL A 115 -2.67 12.42 5.55
N ILE A 116 -1.94 11.30 5.51
CA ILE A 116 -0.75 11.10 6.35
C ILE A 116 0.28 12.22 6.13
N ASN A 117 0.54 12.57 4.86
CA ASN A 117 1.47 13.65 4.54
C ASN A 117 0.98 15.02 5.02
N ALA A 118 -0.32 15.29 4.98
CA ALA A 118 -0.90 16.56 5.43
C ALA A 118 -0.92 16.71 6.95
N VAL A 119 -1.20 15.63 7.68
CA VAL A 119 -1.23 15.61 9.16
C VAL A 119 0.19 15.60 9.74
N GLY A 120 1.18 15.16 8.95
CA GLY A 120 2.56 14.99 9.36
C GLY A 120 2.79 13.61 9.97
N SER A 121 4.01 13.07 9.82
CA SER A 121 4.35 11.68 10.18
C SER A 121 4.44 11.39 11.69
N GLY A 122 4.11 12.35 12.55
CA GLY A 122 4.25 12.23 14.01
C GLY A 122 5.67 11.84 14.46
N SER A 123 5.80 11.37 15.70
CA SER A 123 7.03 10.83 16.28
C SER A 123 7.30 9.36 15.92
N GLY A 124 6.62 8.82 14.90
CA GLY A 124 6.61 7.38 14.61
C GLY A 124 5.70 6.58 15.56
N PHE A 125 5.78 5.26 15.43
CA PHE A 125 5.09 4.31 16.30
C PHE A 125 6.04 3.84 17.41
N ARG A 126 5.48 3.45 18.55
CA ARG A 126 6.24 2.95 19.72
C ARG A 126 5.47 1.80 20.34
N THR A 127 6.14 0.70 20.61
CA THR A 127 5.61 -0.43 21.39
C THR A 127 6.49 -0.60 22.62
N GLU A 128 5.89 -0.89 23.76
CA GLU A 128 6.59 -0.95 25.05
C GLU A 128 6.18 -2.19 25.83
N ILE A 129 7.10 -2.72 26.64
CA ILE A 129 6.79 -3.65 27.72
C ILE A 129 7.04 -2.92 29.03
N ALA A 130 6.06 -2.91 29.92
CA ALA A 130 6.12 -2.18 31.18
C ALA A 130 5.51 -3.02 32.31
N ILE A 131 6.03 -2.87 33.52
CA ILE A 131 5.40 -3.43 34.73
C ILE A 131 4.45 -2.41 35.33
N SER A 132 3.41 -2.87 36.01
CA SER A 132 2.51 -1.97 36.75
C SER A 132 3.28 -1.09 37.74
N ALA A 133 2.84 0.15 37.91
CA ALA A 133 3.53 1.12 38.77
C ALA A 133 3.51 0.75 40.27
N ASP A 134 2.54 -0.07 40.67
CA ASP A 134 2.38 -0.65 42.00
C ASP A 134 3.03 -2.03 42.14
N ALA A 135 3.74 -2.51 41.11
CA ALA A 135 4.39 -3.81 41.16
C ALA A 135 5.48 -3.86 42.24
N VAL A 136 5.54 -4.97 42.96
CA VAL A 136 6.51 -5.22 44.03
C VAL A 136 7.40 -6.39 43.63
N ILE A 137 8.71 -6.26 43.89
CA ILE A 137 9.66 -7.36 43.71
C ILE A 137 10.02 -7.88 45.10
N ASN A 138 9.59 -9.09 45.40
CA ASN A 138 9.90 -9.80 46.64
C ASN A 138 11.07 -10.75 46.39
N VAL A 139 12.17 -10.59 47.14
CA VAL A 139 13.35 -11.45 47.01
C VAL A 139 13.32 -12.50 48.10
N ASP A 140 13.47 -13.77 47.72
CA ASP A 140 13.70 -14.86 48.65
C ASP A 140 15.13 -14.77 49.20
N GLU A 141 15.26 -14.66 50.52
CA GLU A 141 16.56 -14.53 51.18
C GLU A 141 17.37 -15.83 51.19
N GLU A 142 16.74 -16.99 50.99
CA GLU A 142 17.41 -18.30 51.03
C GLU A 142 18.17 -18.63 49.74
N ASP A 143 17.54 -18.41 48.59
CA ASP A 143 18.12 -18.75 47.27
C ASP A 143 18.39 -17.52 46.37
N GLY A 144 17.98 -16.33 46.81
CA GLY A 144 18.18 -15.07 46.10
C GLY A 144 17.28 -14.89 44.88
N THR A 145 16.30 -15.79 44.65
CA THR A 145 15.31 -15.65 43.59
C THR A 145 14.31 -14.56 43.93
N ALA A 146 13.60 -14.06 42.92
CA ALA A 146 12.65 -12.99 43.09
C ALA A 146 11.29 -13.32 42.45
N GLU A 147 10.25 -12.77 43.06
CA GLU A 147 8.88 -12.82 42.60
C GLU A 147 8.40 -11.40 42.29
N LEU A 148 7.87 -11.19 41.10
CA LEU A 148 7.20 -9.95 40.70
C LEU A 148 5.70 -10.05 41.03
N GLU A 149 5.23 -9.32 42.01
CA GLU A 149 3.80 -9.12 42.27
C GLU A 149 3.29 -7.92 41.48
N GLY A 150 2.56 -8.18 40.40
CA GLY A 150 2.04 -7.13 39.52
C GLY A 150 1.88 -7.60 38.07
N ASP A 151 1.05 -6.87 37.32
CA ASP A 151 0.85 -7.16 35.90
C ASP A 151 2.01 -6.64 35.04
N ILE A 152 2.29 -7.35 33.95
CA ILE A 152 3.15 -6.87 32.85
C ILE A 152 2.26 -6.47 31.68
N TRP A 153 2.49 -5.29 31.15
CA TRP A 153 1.75 -4.68 30.05
C TRP A 153 2.60 -4.66 28.79
N ILE A 154 2.05 -5.12 27.69
CA ILE A 154 2.60 -4.90 26.35
C ILE A 154 1.73 -3.83 25.72
N ILE A 155 2.28 -2.64 25.53
CA ILE A 155 1.54 -1.45 25.16
C ILE A 155 1.80 -1.15 23.68
N GLY A 156 0.77 -1.33 22.86
CA GLY A 156 0.83 -1.10 21.43
C GLY A 156 0.58 0.36 21.06
N GLY A 157 1.53 0.97 20.33
CA GLY A 157 1.38 2.32 19.80
C GLY A 157 0.93 2.39 18.35
N GLY A 158 0.40 1.32 17.78
CA GLY A 158 -0.15 1.27 16.42
C GLY A 158 0.89 1.01 15.33
N ASP A 159 2.02 0.40 15.67
CA ASP A 159 3.05 0.04 14.70
C ASP A 159 2.54 -1.01 13.69
N PRO A 160 2.39 -0.67 12.40
CA PRO A 160 1.91 -1.61 11.38
C PRO A 160 3.00 -2.56 10.87
N GLY A 161 4.22 -2.46 11.41
CA GLY A 161 5.35 -3.31 11.08
C GLY A 161 5.86 -4.11 12.27
N LEU A 162 5.15 -4.19 13.38
CA LEU A 162 5.56 -5.01 14.52
C LEU A 162 5.47 -6.49 14.17
N ALA A 163 6.61 -7.18 14.16
CA ALA A 163 6.68 -8.58 13.75
C ALA A 163 7.80 -9.34 14.48
N THR A 164 7.61 -10.64 14.63
CA THR A 164 8.69 -11.58 14.98
C THR A 164 9.59 -11.79 13.77
N THR A 165 10.83 -12.21 14.02
CA THR A 165 11.81 -12.53 12.97
C THR A 165 11.29 -13.67 12.10
N ASP A 166 10.68 -14.69 12.71
CA ASP A 166 10.08 -15.82 12.00
C ASP A 166 9.02 -15.37 10.99
N TYR A 167 8.03 -14.59 11.44
CA TYR A 167 6.99 -14.05 10.57
C TYR A 167 7.55 -13.15 9.47
N ALA A 168 8.52 -12.30 9.79
CA ALA A 168 9.12 -11.39 8.83
C ALA A 168 9.96 -12.13 7.77
N SER A 169 10.63 -13.22 8.15
CA SER A 169 11.57 -13.96 7.30
C SER A 169 10.91 -14.63 6.09
N ARG A 170 9.60 -14.91 6.15
CA ARG A 170 8.85 -15.48 5.02
C ARG A 170 8.76 -14.54 3.82
N PHE A 171 9.00 -13.24 3.99
CA PHE A 171 8.90 -12.27 2.91
C PHE A 171 10.27 -11.95 2.29
N ASP A 172 10.47 -12.36 1.02
CA ASP A 172 11.70 -12.10 0.25
C ASP A 172 11.90 -10.64 -0.20
N ASN A 173 11.01 -9.72 0.21
CA ASN A 173 10.96 -8.35 -0.31
C ASN A 173 11.77 -7.33 0.49
N GLY A 174 12.47 -7.75 1.55
CA GLY A 174 13.21 -6.84 2.41
C GLY A 174 12.31 -5.82 3.12
N ARG A 175 11.08 -6.20 3.47
CA ARG A 175 10.14 -5.36 4.24
C ARG A 175 10.81 -4.89 5.52
N VAL A 176 10.76 -3.58 5.76
CA VAL A 176 11.16 -3.00 7.04
C VAL A 176 10.10 -3.36 8.08
N PHE A 177 10.54 -3.88 9.22
CA PHE A 177 9.69 -4.25 10.35
C PHE A 177 10.37 -3.85 11.66
N THR A 178 9.56 -3.67 12.69
CA THR A 178 10.01 -3.51 14.08
C THR A 178 10.06 -4.89 14.69
N ASN A 179 11.25 -5.33 15.11
CA ASN A 179 11.43 -6.67 15.65
C ASN A 179 10.87 -6.78 17.06
N PHE A 180 9.83 -7.59 17.24
CA PHE A 180 9.25 -7.86 18.55
C PHE A 180 10.15 -8.75 19.41
N ASP A 181 10.95 -9.63 18.77
CA ASP A 181 11.85 -10.53 19.50
C ASP A 181 12.90 -9.72 20.28
N ASP A 182 13.44 -8.65 19.68
CA ASP A 182 14.39 -7.76 20.35
C ASP A 182 13.77 -7.08 21.58
N LEU A 183 12.49 -6.68 21.50
CA LEU A 183 11.76 -6.07 22.63
C LEU A 183 11.48 -7.09 23.74
N ALA A 184 11.11 -8.32 23.35
CA ALA A 184 10.88 -9.41 24.28
C ALA A 184 12.17 -9.82 25.01
N ASP A 185 13.30 -9.89 24.28
CA ASP A 185 14.62 -10.21 24.82
C ASP A 185 15.12 -9.14 25.79
N GLU A 186 14.87 -7.85 25.52
CA GLU A 186 15.22 -6.76 26.45
C GLU A 186 14.43 -6.90 27.77
N ALA A 187 13.12 -7.17 27.68
CA ALA A 187 12.29 -7.39 28.85
C ALA A 187 12.68 -8.65 29.63
N LEU A 188 12.98 -9.74 28.92
CA LEU A 188 13.43 -10.99 29.52
C LEU A 188 14.78 -10.82 30.24
N THR A 189 15.72 -10.14 29.60
CA THR A 189 17.03 -9.82 30.20
C THR A 189 16.83 -9.01 31.49
N TRP A 190 15.95 -8.00 31.46
CA TRP A 190 15.65 -7.20 32.66
C TRP A 190 15.11 -8.03 33.81
N LEU A 191 14.25 -9.02 33.54
CA LEU A 191 13.69 -9.94 34.53
C LEU A 191 14.78 -10.88 35.09
N GLN A 192 15.59 -11.47 34.21
CA GLN A 192 16.66 -12.41 34.58
C GLN A 192 17.77 -11.75 35.40
N GLU A 193 18.16 -10.51 35.08
CA GLU A 193 19.14 -9.75 35.85
C GLU A 193 18.71 -9.48 37.30
N ARG A 194 17.39 -9.53 37.56
CA ARG A 194 16.79 -9.39 38.90
C ARG A 194 16.50 -10.74 39.55
N ASN A 195 16.89 -11.83 38.90
CA ASN A 195 16.61 -13.20 39.32
C ASN A 195 15.11 -13.46 39.50
N ILE A 196 14.26 -12.77 38.73
CA ILE A 196 12.82 -12.99 38.76
C ILE A 196 12.50 -14.33 38.10
N VAL A 197 11.91 -15.24 38.87
CA VAL A 197 11.53 -16.60 38.41
C VAL A 197 10.02 -16.82 38.46
N THR A 198 9.27 -15.88 39.04
CA THR A 198 7.82 -15.96 39.12
C THR A 198 7.19 -14.58 38.99
N ILE A 199 6.09 -14.49 38.26
CA ILE A 199 5.24 -13.30 38.12
C ILE A 199 3.87 -13.66 38.69
N ARG A 200 3.50 -13.05 39.82
CA ARG A 200 2.15 -13.09 40.39
C ARG A 200 1.32 -11.96 39.80
N GLY A 201 0.79 -12.19 38.62
CA GLY A 201 0.08 -11.18 37.87
C GLY A 201 -0.26 -11.67 36.47
N ARG A 202 -0.77 -10.77 35.65
CA ARG A 202 -1.19 -11.08 34.28
C ARG A 202 -0.23 -10.46 33.29
N ILE A 203 -0.07 -11.13 32.15
CA ILE A 203 0.47 -10.52 30.93
C ILE A 203 -0.71 -9.92 30.16
N ILE A 204 -0.69 -8.60 29.96
CA ILE A 204 -1.82 -7.84 29.41
C ILE A 204 -1.38 -7.09 28.15
N GLY A 205 -2.07 -7.36 27.04
CA GLY A 205 -1.93 -6.57 25.82
C GLY A 205 -2.81 -5.32 25.88
N ASP A 206 -2.20 -4.14 25.82
CA ASP A 206 -2.88 -2.86 25.76
C ASP A 206 -2.89 -2.31 24.32
N GLU A 207 -4.09 -2.21 23.78
CA GLU A 207 -4.39 -1.60 22.47
C GLU A 207 -5.28 -0.35 22.61
N SER A 208 -5.26 0.29 23.78
CA SER A 208 -6.10 1.45 24.15
C SER A 208 -5.91 2.69 23.27
N LYS A 209 -4.79 2.79 22.55
CA LYS A 209 -4.54 3.90 21.61
C LYS A 209 -5.63 4.05 20.55
N TYR A 210 -6.21 2.95 20.09
CA TYR A 210 -7.35 2.97 19.18
C TYR A 210 -8.64 2.78 19.96
N ALA A 211 -9.70 3.51 19.61
CA ALA A 211 -11.01 3.34 20.22
C ALA A 211 -11.60 1.97 19.83
N PRO A 212 -12.49 1.36 20.62
CA PRO A 212 -13.03 0.02 20.31
C PRO A 212 -13.65 -0.13 18.91
N ASN A 213 -14.21 0.95 18.35
CA ASN A 213 -14.78 0.99 17.00
C ASN A 213 -13.72 1.12 15.87
N GLU A 214 -12.44 1.20 16.22
CA GLU A 214 -11.30 1.29 15.30
C GLU A 214 -10.44 0.01 15.31
N ARG A 215 -10.82 -0.99 16.12
CA ARG A 215 -10.05 -2.24 16.38
C ARG A 215 -10.54 -3.47 15.61
N ASP A 216 -11.39 -3.25 14.62
CA ASP A 216 -11.71 -4.23 13.59
C ASP A 216 -12.53 -3.52 12.49
N TYR A 217 -12.62 -4.13 11.32
CA TYR A 217 -13.51 -3.72 10.22
C TYR A 217 -14.55 -4.79 9.87
N ASP A 218 -14.51 -5.97 10.51
CA ASP A 218 -15.36 -7.13 10.19
C ASP A 218 -16.87 -6.82 10.22
N ASN A 219 -17.31 -5.96 11.14
CA ASN A 219 -18.72 -5.55 11.27
C ASN A 219 -18.93 -4.05 11.00
N ALA A 220 -17.93 -3.39 10.39
CA ALA A 220 -18.02 -1.97 10.12
C ALA A 220 -19.03 -1.71 9.00
N LEU A 221 -19.96 -0.80 9.28
CA LEU A 221 -21.01 -0.38 8.35
C LEU A 221 -20.86 1.12 8.12
N ILE A 222 -20.84 1.53 6.84
CA ILE A 222 -20.86 2.94 6.46
C ILE A 222 -22.21 3.30 5.84
N GLU A 223 -22.70 4.48 6.20
CA GLU A 223 -23.88 5.08 5.59
C GLU A 223 -23.47 5.73 4.26
N THR A 224 -24.17 5.39 3.18
CA THR A 224 -24.01 6.01 1.87
C THR A 224 -25.35 6.59 1.40
N SER A 225 -25.32 7.36 0.32
CA SER A 225 -26.56 7.83 -0.34
C SER A 225 -27.46 6.69 -0.84
N GLU A 226 -26.91 5.48 -0.98
CA GLU A 226 -27.61 4.28 -1.47
C GLU A 226 -28.02 3.32 -0.33
N GLY A 227 -27.70 3.67 0.92
CA GLY A 227 -27.98 2.88 2.12
C GLY A 227 -26.73 2.46 2.90
N ARG A 228 -26.92 1.59 3.89
CA ARG A 228 -25.83 1.01 4.68
C ARG A 228 -25.11 -0.06 3.88
N VAL A 229 -23.80 0.07 3.77
CA VAL A 229 -22.94 -0.94 3.15
C VAL A 229 -21.88 -1.41 4.15
N THR A 230 -21.55 -2.70 4.10
CA THR A 230 -20.44 -3.26 4.86
C THR A 230 -19.12 -2.76 4.28
N VAL A 231 -18.24 -2.30 5.15
CA VAL A 231 -16.89 -1.82 4.77
C VAL A 231 -16.06 -2.95 4.18
N TRP A 232 -16.21 -4.16 4.72
CA TRP A 232 -15.54 -5.37 4.24
C TRP A 232 -16.54 -6.54 4.16
N ASP A 233 -16.79 -7.04 2.96
CA ASP A 233 -17.65 -8.21 2.72
C ASP A 233 -16.77 -9.47 2.63
N ARG A 234 -16.70 -10.25 3.73
CA ARG A 234 -16.06 -11.59 3.74
C ARG A 234 -16.96 -12.58 3.01
N ARG A 235 -16.98 -12.56 1.68
CA ARG A 235 -17.63 -13.63 0.92
C ARG A 235 -17.03 -14.96 1.39
N ASP A 236 -17.88 -15.82 1.95
CA ASP A 236 -17.59 -17.15 2.48
C ASP A 236 -16.94 -17.24 3.88
N GLY A 237 -16.83 -16.15 4.65
CA GLY A 237 -16.44 -16.17 6.08
C GLY A 237 -14.97 -16.55 6.38
N ASN A 238 -14.26 -17.15 5.42
CA ASN A 238 -12.93 -17.73 5.58
C ASN A 238 -11.76 -16.80 5.19
N ALA A 239 -11.98 -15.50 5.03
CA ALA A 239 -10.93 -14.59 4.57
C ALA A 239 -9.85 -14.32 5.64
N ASN A 240 -8.94 -15.27 5.83
CA ASN A 240 -7.68 -15.08 6.56
C ASN A 240 -6.66 -14.27 5.74
N GLU A 241 -7.08 -13.79 4.57
CA GLU A 241 -6.29 -12.97 3.66
C GLU A 241 -5.85 -11.64 4.28
N ILE A 242 -6.61 -11.11 5.25
CA ILE A 242 -6.35 -9.83 5.90
C ILE A 242 -6.52 -9.97 7.41
N GLY A 243 -5.49 -9.54 8.14
CA GLY A 243 -5.47 -9.47 9.60
C GLY A 243 -6.39 -8.38 10.18
N PRO A 244 -6.65 -8.41 11.48
CA PRO A 244 -7.41 -7.39 12.20
C PRO A 244 -6.72 -6.02 12.22
N LEU A 245 -7.44 -5.02 12.75
CA LEU A 245 -6.87 -3.74 13.13
C LEU A 245 -6.63 -3.74 14.64
N SER A 246 -5.46 -3.30 15.09
CA SER A 246 -5.20 -3.10 16.51
C SER A 246 -4.05 -2.11 16.67
N ALA A 247 -3.99 -1.47 17.85
CA ALA A 247 -2.81 -0.71 18.23
C ALA A 247 -1.64 -1.62 18.66
N LEU A 248 -1.93 -2.86 19.05
CA LEU A 248 -0.93 -3.90 19.33
C LEU A 248 -1.11 -5.03 18.31
N LEU A 249 -0.54 -4.84 17.13
CA LEU A 249 -0.71 -5.72 15.97
C LEU A 249 0.60 -6.48 15.66
N LEU A 250 0.86 -7.56 16.41
CA LEU A 250 1.99 -8.44 16.15
C LEU A 250 1.72 -9.31 14.92
N ASN A 251 2.71 -9.45 14.03
CA ASN A 251 2.67 -10.34 12.86
C ASN A 251 1.49 -10.05 11.91
N ASP A 252 1.22 -8.77 11.67
CA ASP A 252 0.02 -8.29 10.95
C ASP A 252 -1.32 -8.80 11.54
N GLY A 253 -1.31 -9.28 12.79
CA GLY A 253 -2.46 -9.84 13.49
C GLY A 253 -2.79 -11.28 13.11
N PHE A 254 -1.81 -12.04 12.61
CA PHE A 254 -1.92 -13.49 12.42
C PHE A 254 -1.31 -14.25 13.60
N VAL A 255 -1.92 -15.39 13.96
CA VAL A 255 -1.44 -16.29 15.02
C VAL A 255 -0.82 -17.58 14.48
N ASP A 256 -1.09 -17.91 13.22
CA ASP A 256 -0.49 -19.04 12.51
C ASP A 256 -0.32 -18.69 11.03
N TRP A 257 0.70 -19.26 10.38
CA TRP A 257 0.99 -19.08 8.96
C TRP A 257 1.92 -20.18 8.44
N PRO A 258 1.83 -20.55 7.15
CA PRO A 258 2.85 -21.39 6.54
C PRO A 258 4.19 -20.65 6.39
N GLU A 259 5.29 -21.31 6.76
CA GLU A 259 6.65 -20.77 6.60
C GLU A 259 7.06 -20.65 5.12
N ASP A 260 6.80 -21.69 4.33
CA ASP A 260 7.30 -21.81 2.94
C ASP A 260 6.34 -21.27 1.86
N VAL A 261 5.12 -20.89 2.24
CA VAL A 261 4.06 -20.55 1.29
C VAL A 261 3.46 -19.17 1.60
N ILE A 262 3.63 -18.24 0.66
CA ILE A 262 3.03 -16.90 0.73
C ILE A 262 1.64 -16.91 0.11
N ASP A 263 0.74 -17.66 0.75
CA ASP A 263 -0.69 -17.65 0.45
C ASP A 263 -1.44 -17.08 1.67
N PRO A 264 -1.92 -15.82 1.59
CA PRO A 264 -2.64 -15.18 2.69
C PRO A 264 -3.88 -15.95 3.14
N THR A 265 -4.49 -16.76 2.27
CA THR A 265 -5.70 -17.55 2.62
C THR A 265 -5.41 -18.64 3.65
N LEU A 266 -4.13 -19.03 3.81
CA LEU A 266 -3.68 -20.08 4.71
C LEU A 266 -3.26 -19.57 6.10
N ASN A 267 -3.18 -18.25 6.31
CA ASN A 267 -2.87 -17.72 7.64
C ASN A 267 -4.04 -18.01 8.61
N GLU A 268 -3.82 -17.90 9.92
CA GLU A 268 -4.87 -17.86 10.93
C GLU A 268 -4.96 -16.46 11.53
N ARG A 269 -6.13 -15.82 11.37
CA ARG A 269 -6.38 -14.47 11.86
C ARG A 269 -6.59 -14.48 13.38
N ALA A 270 -5.93 -13.57 14.11
CA ALA A 270 -6.22 -13.34 15.51
C ALA A 270 -7.67 -12.85 15.71
N SER A 271 -8.39 -13.47 16.65
CA SER A 271 -9.70 -12.98 17.11
C SER A 271 -9.57 -11.80 18.08
N ASN A 272 -8.44 -11.71 18.78
CA ASN A 272 -8.09 -10.61 19.67
C ASN A 272 -6.56 -10.39 19.60
N PRO A 273 -6.08 -9.42 18.80
CA PRO A 273 -4.65 -9.23 18.54
C PRO A 273 -3.82 -8.92 19.78
N SER A 274 -4.34 -8.06 20.66
CA SER A 274 -3.60 -7.68 21.86
C SER A 274 -3.46 -8.84 22.83
N ARG A 275 -4.50 -9.66 22.97
CA ARG A 275 -4.43 -10.90 23.76
C ARG A 275 -3.47 -11.91 23.14
N SER A 276 -3.44 -12.04 21.82
CA SER A 276 -2.50 -12.92 21.13
C SER A 276 -1.05 -12.50 21.33
N ALA A 277 -0.74 -11.19 21.27
CA ALA A 277 0.59 -10.68 21.56
C ALA A 277 1.00 -10.93 23.03
N ALA A 278 0.07 -10.79 23.97
CA ALA A 278 0.29 -11.12 25.38
C ALA A 278 0.57 -12.60 25.61
N ALA A 279 -0.20 -13.49 24.98
CA ALA A 279 0.03 -14.93 25.04
C ALA A 279 1.40 -15.31 24.46
N PHE A 280 1.80 -14.70 23.33
CA PHE A 280 3.11 -14.96 22.73
C PHE A 280 4.27 -14.58 23.68
N PHE A 281 4.17 -13.45 24.40
CA PHE A 281 5.19 -13.06 25.37
C PHE A 281 5.15 -13.94 26.64
N ASP A 282 3.96 -14.38 27.07
CA ASP A 282 3.77 -15.35 28.14
C ASP A 282 4.52 -16.68 27.82
N ASP A 283 4.36 -17.19 26.60
CA ASP A 283 5.08 -18.38 26.12
C ASP A 283 6.60 -18.20 26.16
N ILE A 284 7.12 -17.00 25.82
CA ILE A 284 8.55 -16.67 25.92
C ILE A 284 9.03 -16.72 27.37
N LEU A 285 8.26 -16.15 28.31
CA LEU A 285 8.59 -16.15 29.73
C LEU A 285 8.64 -17.58 30.29
N GLU A 286 7.62 -18.38 29.98
CA GLU A 286 7.55 -19.78 30.41
C GLU A 286 8.72 -20.61 29.83
N PHE A 287 9.03 -20.42 28.55
CA PHE A 287 10.16 -21.09 27.91
C PHE A 287 11.51 -20.72 28.56
N ALA A 288 11.63 -19.47 29.03
CA ALA A 288 12.80 -19.00 29.77
C ALA A 288 12.84 -19.42 31.25
N GLY A 289 11.83 -20.17 31.72
CA GLY A 289 11.75 -20.67 33.09
C GLY A 289 11.16 -19.69 34.10
N ILE A 290 10.49 -18.62 33.65
CA ILE A 290 9.75 -17.70 34.50
C ILE A 290 8.29 -18.13 34.53
N ALA A 291 7.77 -18.49 35.71
CA ALA A 291 6.38 -18.91 35.86
C ALA A 291 5.43 -17.69 35.98
N VAL A 292 4.30 -17.71 35.27
CA VAL A 292 3.23 -16.71 35.42
C VAL A 292 2.04 -17.37 36.14
N LEU A 293 1.60 -16.80 37.28
CA LEU A 293 0.66 -17.43 38.23
C LEU A 293 -0.60 -16.59 38.48
#